data_AF-A0A5K0YF87-F1
#
_entry.id   AF-A0A5K0YF87-F1
#
_cell.length_a   1.000
_cell.length_b   1.000
_cell.length_c   1.000
_cell.angle_alpha   90.00
_cell.angle_beta   90.00
_cell.angle_gamma   90.00
#
_symmetry.space_group_name_H-M   'P 1'
#
loop_
_entity.id
_entity.type
_entity.pdbx_description
1 polymer ?
#
loop_
_entity_poly.entity_id
_entity_poly.type
_entity_poly.pdbx_seq_one_letter_code
_entity_poly.pdbx_strand_id
1 'polypeptide(L)'
;ALVEMECLKWMSKGVNIKYETRNNRNGYKAGAMRDGLKKIYVKDCEFVAIFDADFQPEPDFLSRTVPFLLGNPELGLVQARWRFGKFTKS
;
A
#
# COMPACT_ATOMS: atom_id res chain seq x y z
N ALA A 1 16.57 -1.85 9.63
CA ALA A 1 17.60 -0.80 9.49
C ALA A 1 17.14 0.34 8.56
N LEU A 2 17.45 0.37 7.24
CA LEU A 2 17.17 1.58 6.43
C LEU A 2 15.68 1.92 6.28
N VAL A 3 14.85 0.95 5.88
CA VAL A 3 13.40 1.14 5.70
C VAL A 3 12.72 1.53 7.02
N GLU A 4 13.11 0.85 8.10
CA GLU A 4 12.63 1.13 9.45
C GLU A 4 12.95 2.56 9.90
N MET A 5 14.17 3.04 9.67
CA MET A 5 14.57 4.41 9.99
C MET A 5 13.76 5.45 9.20
N GLU A 6 13.52 5.20 7.90
CA GLU A 6 12.69 6.11 7.11
C GLU A 6 11.23 6.08 7.59
N CYS A 7 10.68 4.92 7.94
CA CYS A 7 9.36 4.84 8.57
C CYS A 7 9.30 5.64 9.88
N LEU A 8 10.31 5.52 10.76
CA LEU A 8 10.38 6.27 12.03
C LEU A 8 10.38 7.78 11.80
N LYS A 9 11.11 8.25 10.78
CA LYS A 9 11.14 9.66 10.39
C LYS A 9 9.79 10.17 9.87
N TRP A 10 9.01 9.35 9.17
CA TRP A 10 7.66 9.74 8.74
C TRP A 10 6.65 9.67 9.88
N MET A 11 6.79 8.68 10.78
CA MET A 11 6.00 8.61 12.01
C MET A 11 6.19 9.86 12.88
N SER A 12 7.41 10.36 13.02
CA SER A 12 7.67 11.60 13.80
C SER A 12 7.06 12.85 13.17
N LYS A 13 6.72 12.81 11.88
CA LYS A 13 5.96 13.85 11.18
C LYS A 13 4.44 13.68 11.27
N GLY A 14 3.96 12.70 12.02
CA GLY A 14 2.53 12.42 12.20
C GLY A 14 1.90 11.60 11.07
N VAL A 15 2.69 11.03 10.16
CA VAL A 15 2.15 10.13 9.12
C VAL A 15 1.74 8.80 9.75
N ASN A 16 0.52 8.35 9.47
CA ASN A 16 0.05 7.03 9.90
C ASN A 16 0.71 5.92 9.05
N ILE A 17 1.92 5.53 9.44
CA ILE A 17 2.71 4.48 8.80
C ILE A 17 3.10 3.42 9.85
N LYS A 18 3.15 2.16 9.43
CA LYS A 18 3.59 1.02 10.26
C LYS A 18 4.72 0.28 9.55
N TYR A 19 5.77 -0.03 10.28
CA TYR A 19 6.86 -0.88 9.79
C TYR A 19 6.63 -2.32 10.26
N GLU A 20 6.63 -3.27 9.32
CA GLU A 20 6.34 -4.67 9.59
C GLU A 20 7.40 -5.58 8.97
N THR A 21 7.83 -6.57 9.75
CA THR A 21 8.78 -7.61 9.30
C THR A 21 8.27 -8.99 9.69
N ARG A 22 8.86 -10.03 9.10
CA ARG A 22 8.51 -11.41 9.39
C ARG A 22 9.77 -12.22 9.63
N ASN A 23 9.67 -13.19 10.53
CA ASN A 23 10.76 -14.09 10.88
C ASN A 23 10.91 -15.27 9.90
N ASN A 24 10.03 -15.38 8.91
CA ASN A 24 10.09 -16.41 7.87
C ASN A 24 9.72 -15.83 6.48
N ARG A 25 10.08 -16.56 5.42
CA ARG A 25 9.82 -16.17 4.02
C ARG A 25 8.70 -16.97 3.35
N ASN A 26 7.91 -17.71 4.12
CA ASN A 26 6.87 -18.57 3.55
C ASN A 26 5.85 -17.73 2.77
N GLY A 27 5.56 -18.17 1.55
CA GLY A 27 4.64 -17.48 0.62
C GLY A 27 5.15 -16.16 0.04
N TYR A 28 6.41 -15.78 0.29
CA TYR A 28 7.03 -14.56 -0.26
C TYR A 28 6.12 -13.32 -0.15
N LYS A 29 5.81 -12.65 -1.27
CA LYS A 29 4.94 -11.47 -1.33
C LYS A 29 3.52 -11.78 -0.84
N ALA A 30 2.92 -12.86 -1.30
CA ALA A 30 1.57 -13.27 -0.89
C ALA A 30 1.49 -13.57 0.62
N GLY A 31 2.54 -14.20 1.16
CA GLY A 31 2.67 -14.44 2.60
C GLY A 31 2.75 -13.13 3.39
N ALA A 32 3.55 -12.17 2.92
CA ALA A 32 3.68 -10.86 3.55
C ALA A 32 2.35 -10.10 3.57
N MET A 33 1.63 -10.09 2.45
CA MET A 33 0.32 -9.45 2.35
C MET A 33 -0.69 -10.10 3.29
N ARG A 34 -0.79 -11.44 3.29
CA ARG A 34 -1.70 -12.18 4.18
C ARG A 34 -1.45 -11.89 5.65
N ASP A 35 -0.19 -11.81 6.07
CA ASP A 35 0.15 -11.54 7.47
C ASP A 35 -0.11 -10.07 7.83
N GLY A 36 0.10 -9.14 6.89
CA GLY A 36 -0.26 -7.73 7.04
C GLY A 36 -1.77 -7.52 7.22
N LEU A 37 -2.60 -8.23 6.45
CA LEU A 37 -4.07 -8.15 6.55
C LEU A 37 -4.63 -8.68 7.89
N LYS A 38 -3.86 -9.45 8.66
CA LYS A 38 -4.27 -9.93 9.99
C LYS A 38 -4.05 -8.93 11.11
N LYS A 39 -3.38 -7.80 10.83
CA LYS A 39 -2.99 -6.83 11.84
C LYS A 39 -4.21 -6.08 12.36
N ILE A 40 -4.23 -5.80 13.65
CA ILE A 40 -5.40 -5.21 14.30
C ILE A 40 -5.77 -3.85 13.71
N TYR A 41 -4.78 -3.05 13.32
CA TYR A 41 -4.97 -1.74 12.71
C TYR A 41 -5.50 -1.79 11.27
N VAL A 42 -5.53 -2.97 10.63
CA VAL A 42 -6.10 -3.16 9.28
C VAL A 42 -7.59 -3.53 9.36
N LYS A 43 -8.09 -3.96 10.52
CA LYS A 43 -9.49 -4.40 10.67
C LYS A 43 -10.50 -3.31 10.36
N ASP A 44 -10.11 -2.05 10.52
CA ASP A 44 -10.95 -0.88 10.25
C ASP A 44 -10.82 -0.38 8.80
N CYS A 45 -9.98 -1.03 7.97
CA CYS A 45 -9.82 -0.70 6.56
C CYS A 45 -10.83 -1.47 5.70
N GLU A 46 -11.69 -0.75 4.98
CA GLU A 46 -12.63 -1.34 4.01
C GLU A 46 -11.92 -1.75 2.70
N PHE A 47 -10.92 -0.97 2.29
CA PHE A 47 -10.16 -1.18 1.06
C PHE A 47 -8.67 -1.28 1.33
N VAL A 48 -7.96 -1.99 0.44
CA VAL A 48 -6.51 -2.15 0.49
C VAL A 48 -5.93 -1.80 -0.86
N ALA A 49 -5.02 -0.82 -0.88
CA ALA A 49 -4.20 -0.50 -2.04
C ALA A 49 -2.82 -1.13 -1.89
N ILE A 50 -2.31 -1.74 -2.96
CA ILE A 50 -1.02 -2.45 -2.97
C ILE A 50 -0.11 -1.76 -4.00
N PHE A 51 1.05 -1.30 -3.56
CA PHE A 51 2.08 -0.71 -4.40
C PHE A 51 3.40 -1.45 -4.21
N ASP A 52 4.14 -1.65 -5.31
CA ASP A 52 5.51 -2.12 -5.24
C ASP A 52 6.45 -0.98 -4.82
N ALA A 53 7.61 -1.32 -4.25
CA ALA A 53 8.52 -0.34 -3.63
C ALA A 53 9.11 0.66 -4.63
N ASP A 54 9.07 0.36 -5.92
CA ASP A 54 9.52 1.20 -7.03
C ASP A 54 8.36 1.93 -7.74
N PHE A 55 7.12 1.75 -7.27
CA PHE A 55 5.95 2.39 -7.84
C PHE A 55 5.51 3.61 -7.02
N GLN A 56 5.52 4.77 -7.66
CA GLN A 56 5.01 6.02 -7.09
C GLN A 56 3.63 6.33 -7.70
N PRO A 57 2.53 6.16 -6.94
CA PRO A 57 1.20 6.51 -7.42
C PRO A 57 1.05 8.03 -7.55
N GLU A 58 0.18 8.46 -8.48
CA GLU A 58 -0.25 9.85 -8.55
C GLU A 58 -1.00 10.25 -7.25
N PRO A 59 -0.92 11.52 -6.81
CA PRO A 59 -1.57 11.96 -5.57
C PRO A 59 -3.09 11.73 -5.52
N ASP A 60 -3.74 11.63 -6.69
CA ASP A 60 -5.18 11.41 -6.85
C ASP A 60 -5.56 9.93 -7.06
N PHE A 61 -4.63 8.99 -6.90
CA PHE A 61 -4.86 7.57 -7.18
C PHE A 61 -6.07 7.00 -6.44
N LEU A 62 -6.19 7.26 -5.13
CA LEU A 62 -7.27 6.70 -4.31
C LEU A 62 -8.62 7.33 -4.65
N SER A 63 -8.67 8.66 -4.84
CA SER A 63 -9.92 9.36 -5.19
C SER A 63 -10.44 8.94 -6.57
N ARG A 64 -9.57 8.48 -7.46
CA ARG A 64 -9.95 7.94 -8.77
C ARG A 64 -10.33 6.46 -8.77
N THR A 65 -9.88 5.68 -7.78
CA THR A 65 -10.06 4.21 -7.80
C THR A 65 -11.15 3.72 -6.84
N VAL A 66 -11.21 4.25 -5.61
CA VAL A 66 -12.18 3.85 -4.58
C VAL A 66 -13.65 4.01 -5.02
N PRO A 67 -14.07 5.06 -5.77
CA PRO A 67 -15.46 5.20 -6.18
C PRO A 67 -16.00 4.03 -7.03
N PHE A 68 -15.15 3.34 -7.79
CA PHE A 68 -15.58 2.16 -8.56
C PHE A 68 -15.97 1.00 -7.65
N LEU A 69 -15.28 0.81 -6.53
CA LEU A 69 -15.57 -0.23 -5.55
C LEU A 69 -16.83 0.13 -4.74
N LEU A 70 -16.99 1.40 -4.35
CA LEU A 70 -18.19 1.87 -3.64
C LEU A 70 -19.45 1.79 -4.50
N GLY A 71 -19.34 2.07 -5.80
CA GLY A 71 -20.48 2.07 -6.73
C GLY A 71 -20.93 0.67 -7.16
N ASN A 72 -20.16 -0.38 -6.88
CA ASN A 72 -20.47 -1.75 -7.28
C ASN A 72 -20.00 -2.77 -6.22
N PRO A 73 -20.89 -3.24 -5.34
CA PRO A 73 -20.57 -4.23 -4.31
C PRO A 73 -20.05 -5.58 -4.85
N GLU A 74 -20.33 -5.91 -6.11
CA GLU A 74 -19.86 -7.14 -6.76
C GLU A 74 -18.44 -7.01 -7.34
N LEU A 75 -17.85 -5.81 -7.33
CA LEU A 75 -16.51 -5.56 -7.87
C LEU A 75 -15.42 -5.90 -6.85
N GLY A 76 -14.64 -6.95 -7.12
CA GLY A 76 -13.56 -7.39 -6.23
C GLY A 76 -12.22 -6.64 -6.35
N LEU A 77 -11.96 -5.92 -7.45
CA LEU A 77 -10.66 -5.28 -7.70
C LEU A 77 -10.76 -4.14 -8.73
N VAL A 78 -9.97 -3.08 -8.51
CA VAL A 78 -9.64 -2.07 -9.52
C VAL A 78 -8.15 -2.18 -9.86
N GLN A 79 -7.84 -2.53 -11.12
CA GLN A 79 -6.46 -2.62 -11.61
C GLN A 79 -6.10 -1.33 -12.36
N ALA A 80 -5.14 -0.57 -11.83
CA ALA A 80 -4.58 0.57 -12.54
C ALA A 80 -3.45 0.18 -13.51
N ARG A 81 -3.24 0.99 -14.55
CA ARG A 81 -2.16 0.78 -15.51
C ARG A 81 -0.80 1.01 -14.87
N TRP A 82 0.14 0.09 -15.11
CA TRP A 82 1.56 0.29 -14.83
C TRP A 82 2.15 1.32 -15.81
N ARG A 83 2.70 2.42 -15.28
CA ARG A 83 3.45 3.42 -16.05
C ARG A 83 4.86 3.49 -15.51
N PHE A 84 5.84 3.30 -16.39
CA PHE A 84 7.22 3.61 -16.08
C PHE A 84 7.42 5.12 -16.29
N GLY A 85 7.53 5.87 -15.20
CA GLY A 85 7.90 7.29 -15.28
C GLY A 85 9.36 7.40 -15.74
N LYS A 86 9.62 8.13 -16.83
CA LYS A 86 10.92 8.79 -16.96
C LYS A 86 10.91 9.92 -15.94
N PHE A 87 11.84 9.92 -14.98
CA PHE A 87 12.06 11.09 -14.14
C PHE A 87 12.43 12.28 -15.05
N THR A 88 11.46 13.11 -15.40
CA THR A 88 11.73 14.46 -15.87
C THR A 88 11.43 15.38 -14.70
N LYS A 89 12.49 15.85 -14.03
CA LYS A 89 12.37 16.98 -13.11
C LYS A 89 11.84 18.18 -13.92
N SER A 90 10.65 18.66 -13.58
CA SER A 90 10.25 20.05 -13.84
C SER A 90 10.88 20.96 -12.80
#